data_AF-A0A956HEU8-F1
#
_entry.id   AF-A0A956HEU8-F1
#
_cell.length_a   1.000
_cell.length_b   1.000
_cell.length_c   1.000
_cell.angle_alpha   90.00
_cell.angle_beta   90.00
_cell.angle_gamma   90.00
#
_symmetry.space_group_name_H-M   'P 1'
#
loop_
_entity.id
_entity.type
_entity.pdbx_description
1 polymer ?
#
loop_
_entity_poly.entity_id
_entity_poly.type
_entity_poly.pdbx_seq_one_letter_code
_entity_poly.pdbx_strand_id
1 'polypeptide(L)'
;MLSRRSWLAIVPVAGLSASLPARARAAAVVEAAAANKAVGALVAATGGDAVRVVIDAGLSPTQLRLDGAVVDIGQRIRLPGDPKADRRFLDDPRNAPRLGGNIRDAIASRHPELAAKVNDNHKAWTRSIARQIMDWNRQLESSKVKGQAIADAYGRAALLVWAGATIDPKSANRGPASLARLPEEPSAATLAAYGAYVEALIAAVR
;
A
#
# COMPACT_ATOMS: atom_id res chain seq x y z
N MET A 1 -40.09 -1.28 82.01
CA MET A 1 -39.08 -0.71 81.10
C MET A 1 -38.08 -1.80 80.72
N LEU A 2 -38.08 -2.13 79.42
CA LEU A 2 -37.08 -2.83 78.57
C LEU A 2 -36.08 -3.81 79.21
N SER A 3 -36.31 -5.11 78.97
CA SER A 3 -35.27 -6.14 78.87
C SER A 3 -35.03 -6.42 77.38
N ARG A 4 -33.82 -6.20 76.89
CA ARG A 4 -33.39 -6.57 75.53
C ARG A 4 -32.09 -7.37 75.58
N ARG A 5 -32.21 -8.65 75.25
CA ARG A 5 -31.15 -9.53 74.74
C ARG A 5 -30.56 -8.94 73.47
N SER A 6 -29.24 -9.05 73.24
CA SER A 6 -28.65 -9.22 71.90
C SER A 6 -27.20 -9.68 71.99
N TRP A 7 -26.94 -10.80 71.33
CA TRP A 7 -25.66 -11.45 71.13
C TRP A 7 -24.90 -10.74 70.01
N LEU A 8 -23.58 -10.50 70.18
CA LEU A 8 -22.70 -10.04 69.11
C LEU A 8 -22.08 -11.24 68.40
N ALA A 9 -22.48 -11.46 67.16
CA ALA A 9 -21.84 -12.37 66.23
C ALA A 9 -20.68 -11.65 65.51
N ILE A 10 -19.50 -12.25 65.54
CA ILE A 10 -18.29 -11.82 64.86
C ILE A 10 -18.39 -12.25 63.38
N VAL A 11 -18.25 -11.29 62.46
CA VAL A 11 -18.17 -11.54 61.00
C VAL A 11 -16.69 -11.66 60.61
N PRO A 12 -16.25 -12.71 59.89
CA PRO A 12 -14.91 -12.77 59.33
C PRO A 12 -14.84 -11.97 58.02
N VAL A 13 -13.81 -11.10 57.93
CA VAL A 13 -13.49 -10.30 56.73
C VAL A 13 -12.82 -11.21 55.69
N ALA A 14 -13.47 -11.37 54.54
CA ALA A 14 -12.92 -12.06 53.37
C ALA A 14 -11.82 -11.19 52.73
N GLY A 15 -10.65 -11.80 52.49
CA GLY A 15 -9.51 -11.18 51.84
C GLY A 15 -9.76 -10.86 50.36
N LEU A 16 -9.60 -9.59 50.01
CA LEU A 16 -9.58 -9.09 48.64
C LEU A 16 -8.21 -9.38 48.01
N SER A 17 -8.16 -10.42 47.16
CA SER A 17 -7.05 -10.64 46.24
C SER A 17 -7.09 -9.55 45.16
N ALA A 18 -6.25 -8.52 45.32
CA ALA A 18 -6.08 -7.48 44.32
C ALA A 18 -5.42 -8.05 43.05
N SER A 19 -6.20 -8.14 41.98
CA SER A 19 -5.71 -8.39 40.63
C SER A 19 -4.93 -7.18 40.13
N LEU A 20 -3.62 -7.32 39.98
CA LEU A 20 -2.77 -6.30 39.36
C LEU A 20 -3.19 -6.08 37.90
N PRO A 21 -3.24 -4.81 37.41
CA PRO A 21 -3.58 -4.55 36.03
C PRO A 21 -2.46 -5.05 35.12
N ALA A 22 -2.82 -5.92 34.18
CA ALA A 22 -1.92 -6.36 33.13
C ALA A 22 -1.41 -5.13 32.36
N ARG A 23 -0.11 -4.86 32.47
CA ARG A 23 0.56 -3.77 31.74
C ARG A 23 0.40 -4.08 30.24
N ALA A 24 -0.45 -3.31 29.56
CA ALA A 24 -0.63 -3.44 28.12
C ALA A 24 0.74 -3.26 27.43
N ARG A 25 1.29 -4.36 26.92
CA ARG A 25 2.53 -4.35 26.15
C ARG A 25 2.23 -3.56 24.88
N ALA A 26 2.89 -2.41 24.69
CA ALA A 26 2.81 -1.68 23.43
C ALA A 26 3.16 -2.65 22.31
N ALA A 27 2.25 -2.83 21.35
CA ALA A 27 2.48 -3.70 20.21
C ALA A 27 3.75 -3.22 19.50
N ALA A 28 4.71 -4.13 19.30
CA ALA A 28 5.92 -3.81 18.57
C ALA A 28 5.51 -3.40 17.14
N VAL A 29 5.90 -2.20 16.73
CA VAL A 29 5.65 -1.73 15.35
C VAL A 29 6.55 -2.52 14.42
N VAL A 30 5.97 -3.19 13.44
CA VAL A 30 6.70 -3.96 12.44
C VAL A 30 7.39 -3.00 11.49
N GLU A 31 8.69 -3.19 11.24
CA GLU A 31 9.38 -2.44 10.20
C GLU A 31 9.27 -3.18 8.86
N ALA A 32 8.84 -2.44 7.83
CA ALA A 32 8.77 -2.93 6.47
C ALA A 32 9.59 -2.04 5.55
N ALA A 33 10.61 -2.62 4.89
CA ALA A 33 11.38 -1.90 3.89
C ALA A 33 10.81 -2.15 2.50
N ALA A 34 10.48 -1.07 1.78
CA ALA A 34 9.95 -1.10 0.42
C ALA A 34 10.96 -0.48 -0.57
N ALA A 35 10.95 -0.95 -1.81
CA ALA A 35 11.89 -0.51 -2.84
C ALA A 35 11.79 0.99 -3.18
N ASN A 36 10.59 1.55 -3.09
CA ASN A 36 10.31 2.94 -3.45
C ASN A 36 9.06 3.46 -2.74
N LYS A 37 8.79 4.76 -2.87
CA LYS A 37 7.65 5.40 -2.18
C LYS A 37 6.29 4.91 -2.66
N ALA A 38 6.16 4.47 -3.91
CA ALA A 38 4.90 3.95 -4.44
C ALA A 38 4.54 2.60 -3.78
N VAL A 39 5.49 1.67 -3.71
CA VAL A 39 5.32 0.41 -2.97
C VAL A 39 5.13 0.72 -1.48
N GLY A 40 5.94 1.62 -0.93
CA GLY A 40 5.83 2.07 0.46
C GLY A 40 4.46 2.62 0.81
N ALA A 41 3.80 3.36 -0.09
CA ALA A 41 2.44 3.85 0.12
C ALA A 41 1.42 2.71 0.29
N LEU A 42 1.56 1.63 -0.49
CA LEU A 42 0.68 0.47 -0.40
C LEU A 42 0.97 -0.37 0.85
N VAL A 43 2.24 -0.45 1.28
CA VAL A 43 2.64 -1.06 2.55
C VAL A 43 2.06 -0.27 3.72
N ALA A 44 2.22 1.07 3.74
CA ALA A 44 1.66 1.94 4.77
C ALA A 44 0.13 1.84 4.83
N ALA A 45 -0.54 1.82 3.67
CA ALA A 45 -1.99 1.69 3.61
C ALA A 45 -2.49 0.33 4.12
N THR A 46 -1.71 -0.74 3.91
CA THR A 46 -2.09 -2.11 4.32
C THR A 46 -1.74 -2.37 5.78
N GLY A 47 -0.56 -1.96 6.23
CA GLY A 47 -0.10 -2.13 7.61
C GLY A 47 -0.72 -1.14 8.60
N GLY A 48 -1.09 0.06 8.14
CA GLY A 48 -1.59 1.12 9.00
C GLY A 48 -0.56 1.55 10.05
N ASP A 49 -1.03 1.88 11.25
CA ASP A 49 -0.24 2.20 12.44
C ASP A 49 0.57 1.01 12.99
N ALA A 50 0.32 -0.22 12.55
CA ALA A 50 1.08 -1.39 12.98
C ALA A 50 2.40 -1.57 12.22
N VAL A 51 2.60 -0.86 11.10
CA VAL A 51 3.77 -0.99 10.24
C VAL A 51 4.44 0.36 10.01
N ARG A 52 5.74 0.42 10.28
CA ARG A 52 6.60 1.54 9.90
C ARG A 52 7.27 1.24 8.57
N VAL A 53 7.06 2.10 7.58
CA VAL A 53 7.68 1.98 6.26
C VAL A 53 9.04 2.66 6.22
N VAL A 54 10.02 1.94 5.70
CA VAL A 54 11.36 2.45 5.35
C VAL A 54 11.56 2.26 3.85
N ILE A 55 12.25 3.19 3.18
CA ILE A 55 12.59 3.04 1.77
C ILE A 55 13.99 2.45 1.65
N ASP A 56 14.12 1.31 1.00
CA ASP A 56 15.39 0.67 0.65
C ASP A 56 15.46 0.49 -0.88
N ALA A 57 16.15 1.41 -1.55
CA ALA A 57 16.34 1.38 -3.00
C ALA A 57 17.19 0.21 -3.51
N GLY A 58 17.80 -0.59 -2.62
CA GLY A 58 18.48 -1.84 -2.95
C GLY A 58 17.53 -3.02 -3.20
N LEU A 59 16.24 -2.88 -2.85
CA LEU A 59 15.23 -3.90 -3.13
C LEU A 59 14.72 -3.81 -4.58
N SER A 60 14.37 -4.97 -5.16
CA SER A 60 13.57 -5.01 -6.36
C SER A 60 12.20 -4.35 -6.12
N PRO A 61 11.60 -3.67 -7.10
CA PRO A 61 10.23 -3.13 -7.03
C PRO A 61 9.16 -4.15 -6.63
N THR A 62 9.43 -5.44 -6.85
CA THR A 62 8.57 -6.56 -6.47
C THR A 62 8.97 -7.22 -5.15
N GLN A 63 9.87 -6.61 -4.37
CA GLN A 63 10.34 -7.14 -3.10
C GLN A 63 9.93 -6.25 -1.93
N LEU A 64 9.71 -6.90 -0.79
CA LEU A 64 9.44 -6.30 0.51
C LEU A 64 10.38 -6.94 1.53
N ARG A 65 11.05 -6.16 2.37
CA ARG A 65 11.74 -6.72 3.54
C ARG A 65 10.87 -6.58 4.77
N LEU A 66 10.61 -7.69 5.44
CA LEU A 66 9.91 -7.77 6.73
C LEU A 66 10.81 -8.52 7.70
N ASP A 67 11.04 -7.99 8.90
CA ASP A 67 11.91 -8.59 9.93
C ASP A 67 13.27 -9.06 9.39
N GLY A 68 13.91 -8.22 8.56
CA GLY A 68 15.23 -8.52 7.99
C GLY A 68 15.23 -9.52 6.83
N ALA A 69 14.11 -10.14 6.46
CA ALA A 69 14.04 -11.09 5.37
C ALA A 69 13.20 -10.59 4.19
N VAL A 70 13.70 -10.84 2.98
CA VAL A 70 13.12 -10.37 1.72
C VAL A 70 12.04 -11.35 1.25
N VAL A 71 10.87 -10.81 0.94
CA VAL A 71 9.70 -11.51 0.43
C VAL A 71 9.39 -10.97 -0.96
N ASP A 72 9.11 -11.87 -1.90
CA ASP A 72 8.61 -11.50 -3.22
C ASP A 72 7.11 -11.21 -3.16
N ILE A 73 6.75 -9.98 -3.49
CA ILE A 73 5.38 -9.47 -3.59
C ILE A 73 4.95 -9.26 -5.06
N GLY A 74 5.76 -9.67 -6.03
CA GLY A 74 5.53 -9.47 -7.48
C GLY A 74 4.46 -10.37 -8.11
N GLN A 75 3.93 -11.32 -7.35
CA GLN A 75 3.06 -12.37 -7.87
C GLN A 75 1.81 -11.78 -8.55
N ARG A 76 1.56 -12.18 -9.81
CA ARG A 76 0.34 -11.82 -10.58
C ARG A 76 0.17 -10.33 -10.94
N ILE A 77 1.26 -9.55 -10.87
CA ILE A 77 1.31 -8.16 -11.34
C ILE A 77 1.40 -8.14 -12.87
N ARG A 78 0.72 -7.18 -13.51
CA ARG A 78 0.84 -6.97 -14.95
C ARG A 78 2.10 -6.13 -15.21
N LEU A 79 3.14 -6.78 -15.71
CA LEU A 79 4.35 -6.12 -16.17
C LEU A 79 4.25 -5.84 -17.69
N PRO A 80 4.70 -4.67 -18.18
CA PRO A 80 4.66 -4.36 -19.62
C PRO A 80 5.62 -5.17 -20.49
N GLY A 81 6.50 -5.99 -19.90
CA GLY A 81 7.48 -6.81 -20.62
C GLY A 81 8.86 -6.14 -20.84
N ASP A 82 9.07 -4.95 -20.26
CA ASP A 82 10.38 -4.25 -20.26
C ASP A 82 10.92 -4.15 -18.81
N PRO A 83 12.16 -4.57 -18.53
CA PRO A 83 12.79 -4.49 -17.19
C PRO A 83 12.80 -3.09 -16.54
N LYS A 84 12.78 -2.01 -17.33
CA LYS A 84 12.63 -0.64 -16.79
C LYS A 84 11.19 -0.33 -16.41
N ALA A 85 10.24 -0.87 -17.18
CA ALA A 85 8.82 -0.80 -16.85
C ALA A 85 8.50 -1.59 -15.57
N ASP A 86 9.30 -2.60 -15.23
CA ASP A 86 9.21 -3.35 -13.97
C ASP A 86 9.49 -2.48 -12.73
N ARG A 87 10.18 -1.34 -12.86
CA ARG A 87 10.38 -0.38 -11.74
C ARG A 87 9.20 0.55 -11.51
N ARG A 88 8.42 0.83 -12.55
CA ARG A 88 7.32 1.79 -12.56
C ARG A 88 5.99 1.16 -12.92
N PHE A 89 5.83 -0.13 -12.60
CA PHE A 89 4.58 -0.86 -12.85
C PHE A 89 3.37 -0.25 -12.11
N LEU A 90 3.60 0.53 -11.05
CA LEU A 90 2.58 1.30 -10.33
C LEU A 90 2.20 2.63 -11.01
N ASP A 91 2.83 2.99 -12.13
CA ASP A 91 2.29 4.03 -13.01
C ASP A 91 0.98 3.55 -13.68
N ASP A 92 0.74 2.24 -13.70
CA ASP A 92 -0.59 1.64 -13.88
C ASP A 92 -1.20 1.27 -12.51
N PRO A 93 -2.13 2.08 -11.98
CA PRO A 93 -2.70 1.86 -10.66
C PRO A 93 -3.58 0.61 -10.57
N ARG A 94 -3.93 -0.04 -11.69
CA ARG A 94 -4.66 -1.32 -11.68
C ARG A 94 -3.84 -2.45 -11.06
N ASN A 95 -2.51 -2.28 -10.97
CA ASN A 95 -1.62 -3.18 -10.26
C ASN A 95 -1.68 -3.02 -8.73
N ALA A 96 -2.09 -1.85 -8.23
CA ALA A 96 -2.03 -1.54 -6.80
C ALA A 96 -2.88 -2.49 -5.93
N PRO A 97 -4.15 -2.81 -6.25
CA PRO A 97 -4.93 -3.75 -5.44
C PRO A 97 -4.31 -5.15 -5.36
N ARG A 98 -3.69 -5.63 -6.45
CA ARG A 98 -3.04 -6.94 -6.48
C ARG A 98 -1.79 -6.95 -5.61
N LEU A 99 -0.94 -5.94 -5.77
CA LEU A 99 0.25 -5.78 -4.92
C LEU A 99 -0.15 -5.66 -3.45
N GLY A 100 -1.21 -4.90 -3.16
CA GLY A 100 -1.80 -4.78 -1.83
C GLY A 100 -2.20 -6.11 -1.21
N GLY A 101 -2.80 -7.01 -2.00
CA GLY A 101 -3.14 -8.37 -1.56
C GLY A 101 -1.89 -9.17 -1.21
N ASN A 102 -0.85 -9.12 -2.05
CA ASN A 102 0.42 -9.80 -1.80
C ASN A 102 1.13 -9.25 -0.55
N ILE A 103 1.11 -7.93 -0.34
CA ILE A 103 1.66 -7.27 0.86
C ILE A 103 0.88 -7.72 2.10
N ARG A 104 -0.45 -7.73 2.05
CA ARG A 104 -1.30 -8.22 3.14
C ARG A 104 -0.92 -9.65 3.51
N ASP A 105 -0.78 -10.52 2.52
CA ASP A 105 -0.47 -11.94 2.75
C ASP A 105 0.95 -12.14 3.30
N ALA A 106 1.92 -11.35 2.83
CA ALA A 106 3.28 -11.33 3.34
C ALA A 106 3.34 -10.90 4.82
N ILE A 107 2.63 -9.81 5.18
CA ILE A 107 2.56 -9.34 6.56
C ILE A 107 1.83 -10.36 7.43
N ALA A 108 0.66 -10.85 7.02
CA ALA A 108 -0.14 -11.79 7.80
C ALA A 108 0.55 -13.15 8.03
N SER A 109 1.41 -13.57 7.09
CA SER A 109 2.16 -14.82 7.22
C SER A 109 3.30 -14.73 8.23
N ARG A 110 3.90 -13.55 8.39
CA ARG A 110 4.99 -13.30 9.37
C ARG A 110 4.49 -12.80 10.72
N HIS A 111 3.37 -12.07 10.70
CA HIS A 111 2.70 -11.48 11.85
C HIS A 111 1.22 -11.91 11.87
N PRO A 112 0.92 -13.17 12.23
CA PRO A 112 -0.46 -13.68 12.27
C PRO A 112 -1.37 -12.84 13.18
N GLU A 113 -0.83 -12.22 14.22
CA GLU A 113 -1.52 -11.30 15.12
C GLU A 113 -2.05 -10.04 14.41
N LEU A 114 -1.47 -9.65 13.27
CA LEU A 114 -1.91 -8.52 12.46
C LEU A 114 -2.89 -8.91 11.36
N ALA A 115 -3.13 -10.21 11.12
CA ALA A 115 -3.85 -10.70 9.94
C ALA A 115 -5.24 -10.06 9.75
N ALA A 116 -6.03 -9.95 10.81
CA ALA A 116 -7.35 -9.31 10.75
C ALA A 116 -7.23 -7.83 10.39
N LYS A 117 -6.32 -7.10 11.07
CA LYS A 117 -6.09 -5.67 10.87
C LYS A 117 -5.64 -5.34 9.45
N VAL A 118 -4.63 -6.05 8.94
CA VAL A 118 -4.13 -5.79 7.58
C VAL A 118 -5.15 -6.16 6.50
N ASN A 119 -5.99 -7.16 6.75
CA ASN A 119 -7.09 -7.50 5.86
C ASN A 119 -8.17 -6.41 5.82
N ASP A 120 -8.55 -5.86 6.97
CA ASP A 120 -9.54 -4.78 7.05
C ASP A 120 -9.00 -3.48 6.41
N ASN A 121 -7.75 -3.14 6.70
CA ASN A 121 -7.05 -2.03 6.05
C ASN A 121 -7.02 -2.22 4.53
N HIS A 122 -6.59 -3.39 4.05
CA HIS A 122 -6.55 -3.71 2.63
C HIS A 122 -7.91 -3.53 1.96
N LYS A 123 -8.97 -4.08 2.55
CA LYS A 123 -10.35 -3.92 2.06
C LYS A 123 -10.80 -2.46 2.06
N ALA A 124 -10.42 -1.67 3.06
CA ALA A 124 -10.82 -0.27 3.16
C ALA A 124 -10.18 0.57 2.06
N TRP A 125 -8.85 0.50 1.91
CA TRP A 125 -8.16 1.36 0.95
C TRP A 125 -8.37 0.91 -0.50
N THR A 126 -8.48 -0.40 -0.78
CA THR A 126 -8.74 -0.89 -2.14
C THR A 126 -10.11 -0.45 -2.66
N ARG A 127 -11.12 -0.34 -1.80
CA ARG A 127 -12.43 0.23 -2.19
C ARG A 127 -12.33 1.71 -2.57
N SER A 128 -11.45 2.47 -1.93
CA SER A 128 -11.18 3.85 -2.32
C SER A 128 -10.45 3.93 -3.65
N ILE A 129 -9.37 3.17 -3.79
CA ILE A 129 -8.55 3.22 -5.01
C ILE A 129 -9.29 2.69 -6.24
N ALA A 130 -10.14 1.68 -6.08
CA ALA A 130 -10.93 1.14 -7.19
C ALA A 130 -11.86 2.21 -7.78
N ARG A 131 -12.44 3.07 -6.94
CA ARG A 131 -13.25 4.22 -7.40
C ARG A 131 -12.40 5.22 -8.18
N GLN A 132 -11.23 5.58 -7.65
CA GLN A 132 -10.29 6.46 -8.37
C GLN A 132 -9.86 5.88 -9.71
N ILE A 133 -9.55 4.57 -9.77
CA ILE A 133 -9.20 3.88 -11.02
C ILE A 133 -10.31 3.96 -12.06
N MET A 134 -11.59 3.82 -11.65
CA MET A 134 -12.71 3.98 -12.58
C MET A 134 -12.79 5.40 -13.15
N ASP A 135 -12.60 6.41 -12.31
CA ASP A 135 -12.60 7.81 -12.75
C ASP A 135 -11.39 8.13 -13.64
N TRP A 136 -10.22 7.60 -13.31
CA TRP A 136 -9.02 7.71 -14.13
C TRP A 136 -9.17 7.01 -15.48
N ASN A 137 -9.78 5.82 -15.52
CA ASN A 137 -10.09 5.14 -16.78
C ASN A 137 -10.98 6.02 -17.68
N ARG A 138 -12.03 6.64 -17.12
CA ARG A 138 -12.89 7.58 -17.85
C ARG A 138 -12.09 8.78 -18.40
N GLN A 139 -11.16 9.32 -17.61
CA GLN A 139 -10.28 10.41 -18.07
C GLN A 139 -9.33 9.98 -19.20
N LEU A 140 -8.88 8.73 -19.21
CA LEU A 140 -7.99 8.19 -20.25
C LEU A 140 -8.73 7.82 -21.54
N GLU A 141 -10.07 7.81 -21.56
CA GLU A 141 -10.83 7.58 -22.80
C GLU A 141 -10.51 8.61 -23.88
N SER A 142 -10.20 9.85 -23.47
CA SER A 142 -9.78 10.97 -24.33
C SER A 142 -8.27 11.16 -24.41
N SER A 143 -7.48 10.16 -24.00
CA SER A 143 -6.02 10.25 -24.03
C SER A 143 -5.48 10.45 -25.45
N LYS A 144 -4.55 11.40 -25.59
CA LYS A 144 -3.87 11.71 -26.86
C LYS A 144 -2.96 10.58 -27.36
N VAL A 145 -2.59 9.64 -26.50
CA VAL A 145 -1.69 8.53 -26.85
C VAL A 145 -2.44 7.25 -27.23
N LYS A 146 -3.77 7.22 -27.07
CA LYS A 146 -4.59 6.03 -27.31
C LYS A 146 -4.50 5.60 -28.78
N GLY A 147 -4.18 4.32 -29.00
CA GLY A 147 -4.01 3.72 -30.33
C GLY A 147 -2.69 4.09 -31.02
N GLN A 148 -1.79 4.84 -30.38
CA GLN A 148 -0.50 5.22 -30.95
C GLN A 148 0.59 4.21 -30.59
N ALA A 149 1.55 4.00 -31.51
CA ALA A 149 2.80 3.31 -31.22
C ALA A 149 3.84 4.32 -30.68
N ILE A 150 4.42 4.07 -29.51
CA ILE A 150 5.31 5.01 -28.79
C ILE A 150 6.59 4.32 -28.31
N ALA A 151 7.74 4.98 -28.48
CA ALA A 151 9.06 4.43 -28.12
C ALA A 151 9.44 4.51 -26.63
N ASP A 152 8.50 4.81 -25.74
CA ASP A 152 8.68 5.09 -24.32
C ASP A 152 9.98 5.85 -23.95
N ALA A 153 10.13 7.06 -24.46
CA ALA A 153 11.35 7.85 -24.24
C ALA A 153 11.58 8.25 -22.77
N TYR A 154 10.56 8.14 -21.91
CA TYR A 154 10.59 8.66 -20.53
C TYR A 154 10.44 7.57 -19.46
N GLY A 155 10.46 6.29 -19.86
CA GLY A 155 10.33 5.16 -18.92
C GLY A 155 8.98 5.16 -18.20
N ARG A 156 7.90 5.37 -18.94
CA ARG A 156 6.49 5.43 -18.50
C ARG A 156 5.62 4.40 -19.23
N ALA A 157 6.21 3.31 -19.71
CA ALA A 157 5.51 2.26 -20.44
C ALA A 157 4.21 1.79 -19.75
N ALA A 158 4.21 1.59 -18.43
CA ALA A 158 3.01 1.15 -17.71
C ALA A 158 1.83 2.15 -17.84
N LEU A 159 2.09 3.45 -17.67
CA LEU A 159 1.10 4.51 -17.92
C LEU A 159 0.67 4.54 -19.38
N LEU A 160 1.62 4.50 -20.31
CA LEU A 160 1.35 4.59 -21.75
C LEU A 160 0.47 3.42 -22.24
N VAL A 161 0.80 2.19 -21.81
CA VAL A 161 -0.01 1.00 -22.08
C VAL A 161 -1.38 1.10 -21.44
N TRP A 162 -1.48 1.64 -20.22
CA TRP A 162 -2.77 1.86 -19.57
C TRP A 162 -3.62 2.88 -20.33
N ALA A 163 -3.01 3.96 -20.82
CA ALA A 163 -3.64 4.97 -21.67
C ALA A 163 -3.98 4.47 -23.09
N GLY A 164 -3.64 3.21 -23.41
CA GLY A 164 -4.00 2.56 -24.66
C GLY A 164 -3.00 2.75 -25.80
N ALA A 165 -1.76 3.15 -25.49
CA ALA A 165 -0.66 3.13 -26.46
C ALA A 165 -0.05 1.72 -26.56
N THR A 166 0.55 1.43 -27.70
CA THR A 166 1.44 0.27 -27.89
C THR A 166 2.89 0.73 -27.75
N ILE A 167 3.69 0.02 -26.97
CA ILE A 167 5.12 0.34 -26.86
C ILE A 167 5.86 -0.27 -28.04
N ASP A 168 6.47 0.59 -28.85
CA ASP A 168 7.31 0.23 -30.00
C ASP A 168 8.61 1.04 -29.94
N PRO A 169 9.73 0.43 -29.51
CA PRO A 169 11.04 1.11 -29.44
C PRO A 169 11.52 1.72 -30.76
N LYS A 170 10.96 1.30 -31.91
CA LYS A 170 11.31 1.83 -33.23
C LYS A 170 10.43 3.00 -33.66
N SER A 171 9.39 3.33 -32.90
CA SER A 171 8.49 4.43 -33.23
C SER A 171 9.22 5.78 -33.23
N ALA A 172 8.92 6.62 -34.23
CA ALA A 172 9.37 8.01 -34.25
C ALA A 172 8.64 8.87 -33.19
N ASN A 173 7.45 8.45 -32.77
CA ASN A 173 6.69 9.11 -31.72
C ASN A 173 7.25 8.72 -30.35
N ARG A 174 7.84 9.69 -29.66
CA ARG A 174 8.46 9.51 -28.35
C ARG A 174 7.47 9.66 -27.18
N GLY A 175 6.21 9.96 -27.48
CA GLY A 175 5.17 10.23 -26.49
C GLY A 175 5.20 11.68 -25.98
N PRO A 176 4.26 12.05 -25.09
CA PRO A 176 4.11 13.42 -24.62
C PRO A 176 5.35 13.92 -23.88
N ALA A 177 5.91 15.07 -24.32
CA ALA A 177 7.09 15.67 -23.69
C ALA A 177 6.82 16.15 -22.24
N SER A 178 5.56 16.35 -21.87
CA SER A 178 5.12 16.64 -20.50
C SER A 178 5.55 15.56 -19.50
N LEU A 179 5.66 14.29 -19.94
CA LEU A 179 6.09 13.17 -19.09
C LEU A 179 7.51 13.32 -18.57
N ALA A 180 8.38 14.06 -19.28
CA ALA A 180 9.77 14.30 -18.88
C ALA A 180 9.91 15.13 -17.60
N ARG A 181 8.88 15.91 -17.24
CA ARG A 181 8.91 16.83 -16.09
C ARG A 181 8.23 16.26 -14.85
N LEU A 182 7.61 15.09 -14.97
CA LEU A 182 6.89 14.49 -13.86
C LEU A 182 7.86 13.84 -12.87
N PRO A 183 7.55 13.88 -11.56
CA PRO A 183 8.36 13.21 -10.56
C PRO A 183 8.45 11.72 -10.87
N GLU A 184 9.55 11.08 -10.50
CA GLU A 184 9.73 9.64 -10.74
C GLU A 184 8.88 8.77 -9.80
N GLU A 185 8.49 9.33 -8.66
CA GLU A 185 7.77 8.65 -7.58
C GLU A 185 6.83 9.63 -6.85
N PRO A 186 5.90 9.10 -6.02
CA PRO A 186 5.12 9.91 -5.09
C PRO A 186 5.97 10.77 -4.16
N SER A 187 5.44 11.90 -3.69
CA SER A 187 6.15 12.79 -2.77
C SER A 187 6.45 12.12 -1.41
N ALA A 188 5.54 11.26 -0.94
CA ALA A 188 5.63 10.50 0.30
C ALA A 188 5.10 9.07 0.13
N ALA A 189 5.47 8.18 1.06
CA ALA A 189 4.95 6.80 1.14
C ALA A 189 3.55 6.78 1.79
N THR A 190 2.60 7.51 1.20
CA THR A 190 1.20 7.56 1.65
C THR A 190 0.26 7.37 0.47
N LEU A 191 -0.93 6.81 0.74
CA LEU A 191 -1.90 6.55 -0.31
C LEU A 191 -2.37 7.84 -1.01
N ALA A 192 -2.48 8.94 -0.27
CA ALA A 192 -2.85 10.25 -0.83
C ALA A 192 -1.77 10.77 -1.78
N ALA A 193 -0.48 10.68 -1.41
CA ALA A 193 0.62 11.08 -2.28
C ALA A 193 0.70 10.21 -3.54
N TYR A 194 0.43 8.90 -3.41
CA TYR A 194 0.34 8.00 -4.56
C TYR A 194 -0.82 8.35 -5.48
N GLY A 195 -2.00 8.66 -4.95
CA GLY A 195 -3.14 9.14 -5.75
C GLY A 195 -2.82 10.41 -6.53
N ALA A 196 -2.27 11.43 -5.86
CA ALA A 196 -1.88 12.69 -6.50
C ALA A 196 -0.81 12.51 -7.58
N TYR A 197 0.13 11.59 -7.35
CA TYR A 197 1.13 11.19 -8.33
C TYR A 197 0.48 10.62 -9.60
N VAL A 198 -0.44 9.65 -9.45
CA VAL A 198 -1.15 9.04 -10.58
C VAL A 198 -2.03 10.06 -11.32
N GLU A 199 -2.68 10.98 -10.61
CA GLU A 199 -3.45 12.07 -11.23
C GLU A 199 -2.58 12.96 -12.13
N ALA A 200 -1.36 13.29 -11.69
CA ALA A 200 -0.41 14.05 -12.49
C ALA A 200 0.04 13.29 -13.74
N LEU A 201 0.25 11.97 -13.63
CA LEU A 201 0.58 11.10 -14.77
C LEU A 201 -0.54 11.12 -15.83
N ILE A 202 -1.79 10.95 -15.40
CA ILE A 202 -2.96 10.94 -16.30
C ILE A 202 -3.12 12.30 -16.99
N ALA A 203 -2.98 13.40 -16.24
CA ALA A 203 -3.09 14.74 -16.78
C ALA A 203 -2.07 15.00 -17.90
N ALA A 204 -0.89 14.38 -17.84
CA ALA A 204 0.16 14.55 -18.84
C ALA A 204 -0.07 13.81 -20.16
N VAL A 205 -0.93 12.77 -20.16
CA VAL A 205 -1.26 11.96 -21.36
C VAL A 205 -2.65 12.25 -21.94
N ARG A 206 -3.41 13.14 -21.29
CA ARG A 206 -4.69 13.67 -21.78
C ARG A 206 -4.48 14.90 -22.67
#